data_AF-A0AAQ3QVM3-F1
#
_entry.id   AF-A0AAQ3QVM3-F1
#
_cell.length_a   1.000
_cell.length_b   1.000
_cell.length_c   1.000
_cell.angle_alpha   90.00
_cell.angle_beta   90.00
_cell.angle_gamma   90.00
#
_symmetry.space_group_name_H-M   'P 1'
#
loop_
_entity.id
_entity.type
_entity.pdbx_description
1 polymer ?
#
loop_
_entity_poly.entity_id
_entity_poly.type
_entity_poly.pdbx_seq_one_letter_code
_entity_poly.pdbx_strand_id
1 'polypeptide(L)'
;MSNGFGKTRVLSVGITDYLPNSGFPKLNKCANNALQIRLALQETAQLNADSEFTNHLTTETTATSPSRGMIISKMMDLAAGSSTDDQILFYFSGHAHHISGIDDIFLVPQDAFTDSDPTALLSLNQVTDILQSSQAKQIIIVLDLCFSGPILSGRQTTSDPDKLLGRFIKQTKGITFLSSSESILQSYELSPHPQLTLFTAELIQALRGEPTALEQNILTTHSFFKYLSTQIEQKAKELDLPQAPILHHTNNETLLLGDFTAFLIPTHSVNFEGQPVKSLILKDSKRESTSSILTNWKDRRLTIEQLEYAANRALTEYLQEELDSLRSGLRKELNFSASELDNEGKQLIFPGGSLTYTFKGQTKDLGLLIRELSLTPDWFDKPDQLKRLIETFELSSEAFVWELGLILEPLKQIASLEAKGWHPLSESISMTKFEKEGVIMTIEPERITFEGLNILSMLEADGQNSSAAECVGDTLQLLPTS
;
A
#
# COMPACT_ATOMS: atom_id res chain seq x y z
N MET A 1 11.16 10.30 3.79
CA MET A 1 10.37 9.81 4.94
C MET A 1 11.12 8.61 5.47
N SER A 2 11.76 8.72 6.64
CA SER A 2 12.23 7.51 7.31
C SER A 2 11.02 6.94 8.03
N ASN A 3 10.44 5.85 7.51
CA ASN A 3 9.73 4.91 8.39
C ASN A 3 10.66 4.68 9.60
N GLY A 4 10.16 4.52 10.82
CA GLY A 4 10.98 4.50 12.04
C GLY A 4 12.07 3.40 12.15
N PHE A 5 12.44 2.76 11.04
CA PHE A 5 13.47 1.75 10.84
C PHE A 5 14.14 1.93 9.46
N GLY A 6 15.39 1.49 9.30
CA GLY A 6 16.14 1.61 8.05
C GLY A 6 15.55 0.76 6.91
N LYS A 7 16.25 0.69 5.77
CA LYS A 7 15.70 0.02 4.60
C LYS A 7 15.64 -1.49 4.79
N THR A 8 14.63 -2.13 4.20
CA THR A 8 14.53 -3.59 4.15
C THR A 8 15.18 -4.11 2.88
N ARG A 9 16.28 -4.83 3.01
CA ARG A 9 16.97 -5.47 1.88
C ARG A 9 16.56 -6.93 1.79
N VAL A 10 16.27 -7.40 0.58
CA VAL A 10 15.54 -8.64 0.37
C VAL A 10 16.26 -9.55 -0.62
N LEU A 11 16.34 -10.83 -0.27
CA LEU A 11 16.60 -11.91 -1.22
C LEU A 11 15.52 -12.97 -1.05
N SER A 12 14.67 -13.14 -2.07
CA SER A 12 13.71 -14.25 -2.13
C SER A 12 14.21 -15.34 -3.10
N VAL A 13 14.29 -16.58 -2.63
CA VAL A 13 14.77 -17.72 -3.40
C VAL A 13 13.65 -18.74 -3.52
N GLY A 14 13.34 -19.15 -4.75
CA GLY A 14 12.24 -20.06 -5.05
C GLY A 14 12.63 -21.14 -6.04
N ILE A 15 12.66 -22.40 -5.60
CA ILE A 15 13.22 -23.50 -6.39
C ILE A 15 12.16 -24.55 -6.70
N THR A 16 11.69 -24.56 -7.94
CA THR A 16 10.69 -25.50 -8.46
C THR A 16 11.36 -26.69 -9.16
N ASP A 17 12.37 -26.42 -9.99
CA ASP A 17 13.05 -27.43 -10.81
C ASP A 17 14.46 -27.75 -10.30
N TYR A 18 14.74 -29.04 -10.10
CA TYR A 18 16.03 -29.58 -9.67
C TYR A 18 16.65 -30.45 -10.77
N LEU A 19 17.96 -30.73 -10.68
CA LEU A 19 18.60 -31.65 -11.62
C LEU A 19 17.98 -33.06 -11.52
N PRO A 20 17.69 -33.76 -12.64
CA PRO A 20 16.98 -35.04 -12.64
C PRO A 20 17.59 -36.16 -11.80
N ASN A 21 18.92 -36.12 -11.55
CA ASN A 21 19.65 -37.14 -10.79
C ASN A 21 20.08 -36.67 -9.39
N SER A 22 19.56 -35.53 -8.93
CA SER A 22 19.94 -34.92 -7.65
C SER A 22 19.40 -35.66 -6.42
N GLY A 23 18.34 -36.48 -6.60
CA GLY A 23 17.60 -37.09 -5.50
C GLY A 23 16.42 -36.24 -5.01
N PHE A 24 16.20 -35.05 -5.57
CA PHE A 24 15.14 -34.13 -5.19
C PHE A 24 14.05 -34.04 -6.27
N PRO A 25 12.77 -34.26 -5.91
CA PRO A 25 11.67 -34.18 -6.87
C PRO A 25 11.38 -32.74 -7.29
N LYS A 26 10.62 -32.60 -8.37
CA LYS A 26 10.10 -31.30 -8.81
C LYS A 26 9.00 -30.81 -7.85
N LEU A 27 9.04 -29.51 -7.53
CA LEU A 27 7.97 -28.77 -6.84
C LEU A 27 7.15 -27.98 -7.88
N ASN A 28 6.10 -27.28 -7.46
CA ASN A 28 5.18 -26.60 -8.38
C ASN A 28 5.03 -25.10 -8.10
N LYS A 29 5.19 -24.66 -6.86
CA LYS A 29 4.82 -23.30 -6.43
C LYS A 29 5.98 -22.43 -5.94
N CYS A 30 7.12 -23.03 -5.63
CA CYS A 30 8.24 -22.36 -4.95
C CYS A 30 8.84 -21.19 -5.74
N ALA A 31 9.00 -21.30 -7.06
CA ALA A 31 9.46 -20.19 -7.89
C ALA A 31 8.50 -18.99 -7.86
N ASN A 32 7.20 -19.25 -8.04
CA ASN A 32 6.17 -18.21 -8.00
C ASN A 32 6.05 -17.59 -6.59
N ASN A 33 6.15 -18.40 -5.53
CA ASN A 33 6.21 -17.92 -4.15
C ASN A 33 7.27 -16.81 -3.97
N ALA A 34 8.51 -17.07 -4.38
CA ALA A 34 9.61 -16.12 -4.23
C ALA A 34 9.41 -14.85 -5.09
N LEU A 35 8.85 -14.98 -6.29
CA LEU A 35 8.50 -13.84 -7.13
C LEU A 35 7.44 -12.96 -6.45
N GLN A 36 6.37 -13.55 -5.94
CA GLN A 36 5.28 -12.81 -5.31
C GLN A 36 5.71 -12.15 -3.99
N ILE A 37 6.61 -12.77 -3.21
CA ILE A 37 7.21 -12.13 -2.04
C ILE A 37 8.00 -10.88 -2.42
N ARG A 38 8.83 -10.96 -3.47
CA ARG A 38 9.56 -9.80 -3.98
C ARG A 38 8.61 -8.68 -4.40
N LEU A 39 7.55 -9.01 -5.13
CA LEU A 39 6.55 -8.05 -5.59
C LEU A 39 5.81 -7.41 -4.41
N ALA A 40 5.32 -8.18 -3.45
CA ALA A 40 4.64 -7.66 -2.26
C ALA A 40 5.52 -6.68 -1.48
N LEU A 41 6.81 -6.99 -1.33
CA LEU A 41 7.78 -6.11 -0.66
C LEU A 41 8.02 -4.80 -1.43
N GLN A 42 8.09 -4.84 -2.77
CA GLN A 42 8.28 -3.65 -3.61
C GLN A 42 7.02 -2.78 -3.74
N GLU A 43 5.85 -3.41 -3.82
CA GLU A 43 4.56 -2.75 -3.99
C GLU A 43 4.10 -2.07 -2.70
N THR A 44 4.50 -2.60 -1.54
CA THR A 44 4.09 -2.10 -0.23
C THR A 44 5.13 -1.13 0.33
N ALA A 45 4.94 0.17 0.07
CA ALA A 45 5.85 1.23 0.51
C ALA A 45 6.08 1.24 2.04
N GLN A 46 5.10 0.77 2.81
CA GLN A 46 5.11 0.72 4.27
C GLN A 46 6.17 -0.25 4.82
N LEU A 47 6.65 -1.20 4.01
CA LEU A 47 7.71 -2.15 4.36
C LEU A 47 9.13 -1.61 4.13
N ASN A 48 9.26 -0.40 3.56
CA ASN A 48 10.53 0.28 3.29
C ASN A 48 11.55 -0.56 2.52
N ALA A 49 11.09 -1.39 1.56
CA ALA A 49 11.97 -2.24 0.77
C ALA A 49 12.94 -1.41 -0.08
N ASP A 50 14.23 -1.75 -0.03
CA ASP A 50 15.24 -1.10 -0.84
C ASP A 50 15.10 -1.56 -2.29
N SER A 51 14.66 -0.67 -3.18
CA SER A 51 14.42 -1.01 -4.59
C SER A 51 15.68 -1.54 -5.28
N GLU A 52 16.87 -1.10 -4.87
CA GLU A 52 18.16 -1.57 -5.41
C GLU A 52 18.58 -2.94 -4.86
N PHE A 53 18.12 -3.29 -3.66
CA PHE A 53 18.52 -4.52 -2.95
C PHE A 53 17.33 -5.44 -2.68
N THR A 54 16.29 -5.40 -3.53
CA THR A 54 15.14 -6.31 -3.49
C THR A 54 15.21 -7.31 -4.63
N ASN A 55 15.92 -8.41 -4.39
CA ASN A 55 16.30 -9.41 -5.38
C ASN A 55 15.46 -10.70 -5.26
N HIS A 56 15.31 -11.42 -6.37
CA HIS A 56 14.80 -12.79 -6.37
C HIS A 56 15.69 -13.71 -7.21
N LEU A 57 15.76 -14.98 -6.83
CA LEU A 57 16.37 -16.06 -7.61
C LEU A 57 15.35 -17.19 -7.78
N THR A 58 15.02 -17.55 -9.03
CA THR A 58 13.99 -18.55 -9.34
C THR A 58 14.36 -19.41 -10.52
N THR A 59 13.81 -20.63 -10.57
CA THR A 59 14.05 -21.58 -11.67
C THR A 59 13.28 -21.22 -12.96
N GLU A 60 12.48 -20.16 -12.96
CA GLU A 60 11.70 -19.70 -14.13
C GLU A 60 12.56 -19.08 -15.22
N THR A 61 13.72 -18.52 -14.86
CA THR A 61 14.63 -17.88 -15.83
C THR A 61 16.08 -18.27 -15.56
N THR A 62 16.90 -18.26 -16.62
CA THR A 62 18.35 -18.48 -16.50
C THR A 62 19.09 -17.25 -15.95
N ALA A 63 18.51 -16.05 -16.09
CA ALA A 63 19.09 -14.80 -15.59
C ALA A 63 19.07 -14.72 -14.06
N THR A 64 18.11 -15.38 -13.42
CA THR A 64 17.90 -15.41 -11.96
C THR A 64 18.07 -16.81 -11.38
N SER A 65 18.86 -17.68 -12.02
CA SER A 65 19.01 -19.08 -11.59
C SER A 65 19.47 -19.20 -10.12
N PRO A 66 18.74 -19.95 -9.26
CA PRO A 66 19.05 -20.14 -7.85
C PRO A 66 20.09 -21.25 -7.65
N SER A 67 21.25 -21.10 -8.29
CA SER A 67 22.40 -21.96 -8.03
C SER A 67 22.99 -21.65 -6.65
N ARG A 68 23.71 -22.61 -6.07
CA ARG A 68 24.37 -22.45 -4.77
C ARG A 68 25.25 -21.20 -4.74
N GLY A 69 26.06 -21.03 -5.79
CA GLY A 69 26.97 -19.88 -5.93
C GLY A 69 26.22 -18.54 -6.02
N MET A 70 25.12 -18.49 -6.77
CA MET A 70 24.32 -17.27 -6.91
C MET A 70 23.61 -16.89 -5.62
N ILE A 71 23.06 -17.86 -4.88
CA ILE A 71 22.42 -17.63 -3.57
C ILE A 71 23.46 -17.06 -2.60
N ILE A 72 24.64 -17.68 -2.49
CA ILE A 72 25.73 -17.20 -1.63
C ILE A 72 26.16 -15.79 -2.03
N SER A 73 26.41 -15.54 -3.32
CA SER A 73 26.83 -14.23 -3.82
C SER A 73 25.81 -13.15 -3.45
N LYS A 74 24.51 -13.42 -3.63
CA LYS A 74 23.47 -12.43 -3.31
C LYS A 74 23.31 -12.20 -1.81
N MET A 75 23.46 -13.22 -0.97
CA MET A 75 23.49 -13.02 0.49
C MET A 75 24.70 -12.18 0.93
N MET A 76 25.87 -12.39 0.30
CA MET A 76 27.05 -11.57 0.55
C MET A 76 26.83 -10.10 0.11
N ASP A 77 26.20 -9.87 -1.05
CA ASP A 77 25.83 -8.53 -1.52
C ASP A 77 24.92 -7.81 -0.50
N LEU A 78 23.91 -8.52 0.03
CA LEU A 78 23.03 -7.99 1.07
C LEU A 78 23.79 -7.64 2.34
N ALA A 79 24.62 -8.56 2.83
CA ALA A 79 25.37 -8.39 4.07
C ALA A 79 26.34 -7.21 3.98
N ALA A 80 27.13 -7.14 2.91
CA ALA A 80 28.12 -6.08 2.69
C ALA A 80 27.48 -4.70 2.42
N GLY A 81 26.28 -4.68 1.82
CA GLY A 81 25.60 -3.43 1.49
C GLY A 81 24.89 -2.78 2.68
N SER A 82 24.45 -3.56 3.67
CA SER A 82 23.58 -3.10 4.78
C SER A 82 24.23 -2.09 5.74
N SER A 83 23.40 -1.20 6.29
CA SER A 83 23.77 -0.26 7.35
C SER A 83 23.18 -0.64 8.71
N THR A 84 23.61 0.03 9.79
CA THR A 84 23.19 -0.25 11.17
C THR A 84 21.72 -0.03 11.47
N ASP A 85 20.98 0.64 10.58
CA ASP A 85 19.53 0.83 10.71
C ASP A 85 18.74 -0.12 9.80
N ASP A 86 19.39 -0.72 8.79
CA ASP A 86 18.76 -1.58 7.80
C ASP A 86 18.31 -2.93 8.40
N GLN A 87 17.38 -3.56 7.70
CA GLN A 87 16.97 -4.93 7.94
C GLN A 87 17.32 -5.81 6.74
N ILE A 88 17.65 -7.07 6.98
CA ILE A 88 17.80 -8.08 5.93
C ILE A 88 16.66 -9.09 6.06
N LEU A 89 15.96 -9.34 4.95
CA LEU A 89 14.97 -10.40 4.82
C LEU A 89 15.46 -11.42 3.78
N PHE A 90 15.76 -12.63 4.25
CA PHE A 90 16.05 -13.78 3.39
C PHE A 90 14.85 -14.73 3.40
N TYR A 91 14.19 -14.85 2.25
CA TYR A 91 13.08 -15.79 2.07
C TYR A 91 13.55 -16.97 1.21
N PHE A 92 13.28 -18.20 1.64
CA PHE A 92 13.59 -19.39 0.87
C PHE A 92 12.38 -20.33 0.79
N SER A 93 12.03 -20.72 -0.43
CA SER A 93 11.00 -21.71 -0.74
C SER A 93 11.56 -22.81 -1.63
N GLY A 94 11.50 -24.05 -1.16
CA GLY A 94 12.07 -25.20 -1.86
C GLY A 94 12.32 -26.38 -0.94
N HIS A 95 13.20 -27.28 -1.36
CA HIS A 95 13.61 -28.41 -0.53
C HIS A 95 14.62 -28.01 0.54
N ALA A 96 14.48 -28.66 1.68
CA ALA A 96 15.57 -28.80 2.63
C ALA A 96 15.90 -30.29 2.83
N HIS A 97 17.09 -30.55 3.36
CA HIS A 97 17.64 -31.87 3.50
C HIS A 97 18.51 -31.98 4.75
N HIS A 98 18.62 -33.20 5.30
CA HIS A 98 19.52 -33.52 6.39
C HIS A 98 20.33 -34.76 6.01
N ILE A 99 21.66 -34.62 6.05
CA ILE A 99 22.59 -35.70 5.75
C ILE A 99 22.91 -36.42 7.05
N SER A 100 22.61 -37.72 7.10
CA SER A 100 22.86 -38.55 8.29
C SER A 100 24.31 -38.46 8.76
N GLY A 101 24.49 -38.12 10.04
CA GLY A 101 25.82 -37.97 10.66
C GLY A 101 26.38 -36.55 10.63
N ILE A 102 25.65 -35.60 10.03
CA ILE A 102 25.98 -34.17 10.05
C ILE A 102 24.89 -33.42 10.81
N ASP A 103 25.25 -32.75 11.90
CA ASP A 103 24.31 -31.96 12.73
C ASP A 103 24.05 -30.59 12.09
N ASP A 104 23.48 -30.59 10.87
CA ASP A 104 23.15 -29.39 10.10
C ASP A 104 21.93 -29.63 9.21
N ILE A 105 21.30 -28.55 8.78
CA ILE A 105 20.19 -28.54 7.82
C ILE A 105 20.67 -27.85 6.57
N PHE A 106 20.34 -28.45 5.43
CA PHE A 106 20.75 -27.95 4.15
C PHE A 106 19.54 -27.47 3.36
N LEU A 107 19.62 -26.25 2.84
CA LEU A 107 18.77 -25.78 1.75
C LEU A 107 19.29 -26.40 0.46
N VAL A 108 18.40 -26.82 -0.44
CA VAL A 108 18.78 -27.50 -1.68
C VAL A 108 18.78 -26.51 -2.85
N PRO A 109 19.94 -26.14 -3.43
CA PRO A 109 20.01 -25.26 -4.59
C PRO A 109 19.59 -25.98 -5.88
N GLN A 110 19.29 -25.23 -6.95
CA GLN A 110 18.88 -25.81 -8.23
C GLN A 110 19.95 -26.73 -8.84
N ASP A 111 21.23 -26.38 -8.65
CA ASP A 111 22.39 -27.09 -9.19
C ASP A 111 22.92 -28.20 -8.28
N ALA A 112 22.18 -28.57 -7.23
CA ALA A 112 22.49 -29.73 -6.41
C ALA A 112 22.56 -30.99 -7.28
N PHE A 113 23.71 -31.66 -7.29
CA PHE A 113 23.95 -32.85 -8.11
C PHE A 113 23.78 -34.17 -7.35
N THR A 114 23.64 -34.14 -6.03
CA THR A 114 23.37 -35.29 -5.16
C THR A 114 22.79 -34.83 -3.81
N ASP A 115 22.05 -35.71 -3.14
CA ASP A 115 21.54 -35.53 -1.77
C ASP A 115 22.54 -35.98 -0.69
N SER A 116 23.62 -36.68 -1.07
CA SER A 116 24.56 -37.32 -0.14
C SER A 116 25.83 -36.53 0.16
N ASP A 117 26.16 -35.52 -0.66
CA ASP A 117 27.35 -34.68 -0.53
C ASP A 117 26.97 -33.29 -0.01
N PRO A 118 27.44 -32.87 1.17
CA PRO A 118 27.13 -31.54 1.72
C PRO A 118 27.62 -30.39 0.84
N THR A 119 28.62 -30.60 -0.03
CA THR A 119 29.14 -29.56 -0.94
C THR A 119 28.18 -29.25 -2.09
N ALA A 120 27.26 -30.17 -2.42
CA ALA A 120 26.20 -29.97 -3.39
C ALA A 120 25.04 -29.12 -2.83
N LEU A 121 24.99 -28.93 -1.51
CA LEU A 121 23.89 -28.28 -0.81
C LEU A 121 24.35 -26.99 -0.11
N LEU A 122 23.40 -26.21 0.41
CA LEU A 122 23.67 -24.97 1.13
C LEU A 122 23.36 -25.14 2.63
N SER A 123 24.40 -25.20 3.46
CA SER A 123 24.27 -25.29 4.92
C SER A 123 23.51 -24.09 5.48
N LEU A 124 22.59 -24.33 6.42
CA LEU A 124 21.86 -23.27 7.10
C LEU A 124 22.77 -22.51 8.08
N ASN A 125 23.77 -23.18 8.70
CA ASN A 125 24.85 -22.48 9.42
C ASN A 125 25.59 -21.49 8.49
N GLN A 126 25.92 -21.92 7.27
CA GLN A 126 26.59 -21.04 6.31
C GLN A 126 25.71 -19.83 5.94
N VAL A 127 24.40 -20.02 5.78
CA VAL A 127 23.44 -18.92 5.54
C VAL A 127 23.46 -17.94 6.70
N THR A 128 23.36 -18.43 7.94
CA THR A 128 23.34 -17.57 9.12
C THR A 128 24.66 -16.81 9.31
N ASP A 129 25.79 -17.47 9.10
CA ASP A 129 27.12 -16.87 9.21
C ASP A 129 27.32 -15.72 8.21
N ILE A 130 26.89 -15.92 6.95
CA ILE A 130 26.98 -14.88 5.92
C ILE A 130 26.13 -13.68 6.32
N LEU A 131 24.87 -13.88 6.69
CA LEU A 131 23.98 -12.77 7.01
C LEU A 131 24.38 -12.06 8.31
N GLN A 132 24.87 -12.78 9.32
CA GLN A 132 25.36 -12.20 10.58
C GLN A 132 26.65 -11.41 10.44
N SER A 133 27.39 -11.58 9.33
CA SER A 133 28.55 -10.74 9.02
C SER A 133 28.16 -9.31 8.63
N SER A 134 26.87 -9.05 8.42
CA SER A 134 26.31 -7.75 8.07
C SER A 134 26.29 -6.75 9.23
N GLN A 135 26.11 -5.47 8.92
CA GLN A 135 25.85 -4.45 9.94
C GLN A 135 24.36 -4.24 10.22
N ALA A 136 23.48 -4.95 9.50
CA ALA A 136 22.04 -4.80 9.63
C ALA A 136 21.59 -4.91 11.08
N LYS A 137 20.68 -4.03 11.49
CA LYS A 137 20.08 -4.06 12.83
C LYS A 137 19.37 -5.38 13.09
N GLN A 138 18.73 -5.92 12.04
CA GLN A 138 17.86 -7.06 12.12
C GLN A 138 18.05 -7.96 10.90
N ILE A 139 18.05 -9.27 11.15
CA ILE A 139 18.10 -10.30 10.13
C ILE A 139 16.90 -11.21 10.34
N ILE A 140 16.08 -11.34 9.30
CA ILE A 140 14.87 -12.17 9.29
C ILE A 140 15.07 -13.24 8.23
N ILE A 141 14.97 -14.50 8.64
CA ILE A 141 15.02 -15.65 7.76
C ILE A 141 13.63 -16.30 7.73
N VAL A 142 13.03 -16.34 6.55
CA VAL A 142 11.72 -16.95 6.30
C VAL A 142 11.89 -18.23 5.50
N LEU A 143 11.46 -19.35 6.06
CA LEU A 143 11.68 -20.70 5.53
C LEU A 143 10.35 -21.37 5.21
N ASP A 144 10.00 -21.41 3.91
CA ASP A 144 8.87 -22.16 3.38
C ASP A 144 9.35 -23.46 2.73
N LEU A 145 9.73 -24.41 3.59
CA LEU A 145 10.46 -25.61 3.18
C LEU A 145 9.49 -26.75 2.93
N CYS A 146 9.56 -27.40 1.77
CA CYS A 146 8.89 -28.69 1.56
C CYS A 146 9.92 -29.80 1.68
N PHE A 147 9.78 -30.72 2.62
CA PHE A 147 10.63 -31.90 2.64
C PHE A 147 9.92 -33.07 1.97
N SER A 148 10.22 -33.28 0.69
CA SER A 148 9.95 -34.54 0.00
C SER A 148 11.27 -35.16 -0.48
N GLY A 149 12.22 -35.34 0.44
CA GLY A 149 13.43 -36.13 0.21
C GLY A 149 13.23 -37.63 0.52
N PRO A 150 14.17 -38.52 0.14
CA PRO A 150 14.06 -39.98 0.29
C PRO A 150 14.12 -40.51 1.74
N ILE A 151 13.82 -39.68 2.74
CA ILE A 151 13.67 -40.07 4.16
C ILE A 151 12.52 -41.09 4.32
N LEU A 152 11.59 -41.16 3.38
CA LEU A 152 10.53 -42.18 3.34
C LEU A 152 11.04 -43.60 3.02
N SER A 153 12.31 -43.78 2.66
CA SER A 153 12.92 -45.10 2.44
C SER A 153 13.57 -45.67 3.71
N GLY A 154 12.75 -45.89 4.75
CA GLY A 154 12.90 -47.02 5.68
C GLY A 154 14.14 -47.13 6.59
N ARG A 155 15.01 -46.12 6.72
CA ARG A 155 16.14 -46.17 7.68
C ARG A 155 15.86 -45.29 8.89
N GLN A 156 15.57 -45.94 10.02
CA GLN A 156 15.60 -45.32 11.35
C GLN A 156 16.98 -44.70 11.59
N THR A 157 17.05 -43.37 11.54
CA THR A 157 18.19 -42.60 12.03
C THR A 157 17.95 -42.27 13.51
N THR A 158 19.01 -42.25 14.31
CA THR A 158 18.97 -42.03 15.76
C THR A 158 18.78 -40.56 16.16
N SER A 159 18.82 -39.65 15.18
CA SER A 159 18.57 -38.22 15.32
C SER A 159 17.23 -37.89 14.67
N ASP A 160 16.24 -37.53 15.47
CA ASP A 160 14.90 -37.10 15.01
C ASP A 160 15.02 -35.83 14.13
N PRO A 161 14.96 -35.94 12.79
CA PRO A 161 15.16 -34.80 11.89
C PRO A 161 14.13 -33.70 12.16
N ASP A 162 12.93 -34.09 12.60
CA ASP A 162 11.81 -33.22 12.96
C ASP A 162 12.18 -32.23 14.07
N LYS A 163 13.13 -32.60 14.95
CA LYS A 163 13.61 -31.73 16.02
C LYS A 163 14.88 -30.97 15.67
N LEU A 164 15.55 -31.28 14.56
CA LEU A 164 16.78 -30.58 14.18
C LEU A 164 16.49 -29.13 13.79
N LEU A 165 15.46 -28.87 12.99
CA LEU A 165 15.12 -27.50 12.56
C LEU A 165 14.72 -26.63 13.74
N GLY A 166 13.80 -27.13 14.57
CA GLY A 166 13.42 -26.45 15.80
C GLY A 166 14.59 -26.21 16.75
N ARG A 167 15.56 -27.13 16.87
CA ARG A 167 16.78 -26.94 17.68
C ARG A 167 17.71 -25.88 17.10
N PHE A 168 18.01 -25.98 15.80
CA PHE A 168 18.86 -25.01 15.09
C PHE A 168 18.32 -23.59 15.26
N ILE A 169 17.02 -23.42 14.97
CA ILE A 169 16.31 -22.15 15.10
C ILE A 169 16.45 -21.63 16.53
N LYS A 170 16.18 -22.47 17.55
CA LYS A 170 16.24 -22.09 18.97
C LYS A 170 17.64 -21.71 19.47
N GLN A 171 18.69 -22.28 18.89
CA GLN A 171 20.07 -22.05 19.30
C GLN A 171 20.71 -20.84 18.62
N THR A 172 20.18 -20.44 17.45
CA THR A 172 20.73 -19.33 16.66
C THR A 172 20.31 -17.99 17.24
N LYS A 173 21.29 -17.15 17.62
CA LYS A 173 21.08 -15.81 18.20
C LYS A 173 21.22 -14.69 17.17
N GLY A 174 20.53 -13.56 17.40
CA GLY A 174 20.64 -12.37 16.54
C GLY A 174 19.92 -12.49 15.20
N ILE A 175 19.15 -13.56 14.99
CA ILE A 175 18.31 -13.76 13.80
C ILE A 175 16.89 -14.09 14.27
N THR A 176 15.91 -13.53 13.56
CA THR A 176 14.50 -13.90 13.68
C THR A 176 14.18 -14.94 12.60
N PHE A 177 13.70 -16.11 13.01
CA PHE A 177 13.25 -17.15 12.10
C PHE A 177 11.73 -17.20 12.05
N LEU A 178 11.19 -17.26 10.85
CA LEU A 178 9.81 -17.62 10.59
C LEU A 178 9.80 -18.85 9.68
N SER A 179 9.17 -19.94 10.08
CA SER A 179 9.11 -21.15 9.26
C SER A 179 7.69 -21.66 9.11
N SER A 180 7.41 -22.27 7.97
CA SER A 180 6.11 -22.84 7.62
C SER A 180 5.73 -24.04 8.48
N SER A 181 6.68 -24.70 9.16
CA SER A 181 6.43 -25.79 10.11
C SER A 181 7.53 -25.95 11.18
N GLU A 182 7.18 -26.55 12.32
CA GLU A 182 8.17 -26.99 13.34
C GLU A 182 9.00 -28.17 12.90
N SER A 183 8.33 -29.11 12.23
CA SER A 183 8.91 -30.33 11.74
C SER A 183 9.23 -30.19 10.26
N ILE A 184 10.39 -30.73 9.92
CA ILE A 184 10.81 -31.02 8.55
C ILE A 184 9.68 -31.72 7.77
N LEU A 185 8.90 -32.62 8.37
CA LEU A 185 7.93 -33.46 7.67
C LEU A 185 6.54 -32.84 7.43
N GLN A 186 6.31 -31.58 7.79
CA GLN A 186 4.95 -31.01 7.99
C GLN A 186 4.59 -29.81 7.10
N SER A 187 5.25 -29.64 5.96
CA SER A 187 5.00 -28.52 5.05
C SER A 187 4.62 -28.99 3.64
N TYR A 188 3.55 -28.37 3.10
CA TYR A 188 2.82 -28.87 1.95
C TYR A 188 2.61 -27.78 0.88
N GLU A 189 2.62 -28.16 -0.39
CA GLU A 189 2.23 -27.26 -1.50
C GLU A 189 0.70 -27.07 -1.60
N LEU A 190 -0.08 -27.88 -0.88
CA LEU A 190 -1.53 -27.80 -0.91
C LEU A 190 -1.98 -26.47 -0.30
N SER A 191 -2.84 -25.77 -1.03
CA SER A 191 -3.32 -24.43 -0.68
C SER A 191 -4.64 -24.15 -1.38
N PRO A 192 -5.54 -23.36 -0.77
CA PRO A 192 -6.68 -22.79 -1.48
C PRO A 192 -6.24 -21.87 -2.64
N HIS A 193 -5.04 -21.26 -2.53
CA HIS A 193 -4.48 -20.45 -3.60
C HIS A 193 -3.92 -21.34 -4.72
N PRO A 194 -4.31 -21.13 -5.99
CA PRO A 194 -3.94 -22.04 -7.08
C PRO A 194 -2.43 -22.04 -7.38
N GLN A 195 -1.74 -20.93 -7.12
CA GLN A 195 -0.34 -20.73 -7.53
C GLN A 195 0.65 -20.53 -6.37
N LEU A 196 0.17 -20.53 -5.13
CA LEU A 196 1.00 -20.26 -3.94
C LEU A 196 0.77 -21.34 -2.90
N THR A 197 1.80 -21.66 -2.11
CA THR A 197 1.68 -22.49 -0.89
C THR A 197 0.79 -21.79 0.13
N LEU A 198 0.16 -22.52 1.05
CA LEU A 198 -0.69 -21.92 2.09
C LEU A 198 0.09 -20.88 2.91
N PHE A 199 1.27 -21.24 3.41
CA PHE A 199 2.13 -20.35 4.19
C PHE A 199 2.44 -19.05 3.45
N THR A 200 2.97 -19.13 2.23
CA THR A 200 3.32 -17.94 1.44
C THR A 200 2.11 -17.09 1.04
N ALA A 201 0.95 -17.69 0.80
CA ALA A 201 -0.26 -16.92 0.51
C ALA A 201 -0.66 -16.03 1.70
N GLU A 202 -0.71 -16.58 2.92
CA GLU A 202 -1.01 -15.79 4.12
C GLU A 202 0.11 -14.78 4.44
N LEU A 203 1.37 -15.17 4.23
CA LEU A 203 2.53 -14.29 4.40
C LEU A 203 2.41 -13.01 3.56
N ILE A 204 2.02 -13.16 2.28
CA ILE A 204 1.85 -12.03 1.37
C ILE A 204 0.71 -11.11 1.81
N GLN A 205 -0.42 -11.66 2.27
CA GLN A 205 -1.54 -10.85 2.76
C GLN A 205 -1.13 -9.99 3.95
N ALA A 206 -0.42 -10.57 4.90
CA ALA A 206 0.07 -9.81 6.05
C ALA A 206 1.13 -8.77 5.66
N LEU A 207 2.04 -9.08 4.73
CA LEU A 207 2.99 -8.08 4.19
C LEU A 207 2.27 -6.91 3.49
N ARG A 208 1.14 -7.17 2.81
CA ARG A 208 0.32 -6.14 2.16
C ARG A 208 -0.55 -5.33 3.12
N GLY A 209 -0.44 -5.55 4.44
CA GLY A 209 -1.15 -4.75 5.44
C GLY A 209 -2.56 -5.23 5.74
N GLU A 210 -2.83 -6.54 5.57
CA GLU A 210 -4.08 -7.16 6.03
C GLU A 210 -4.44 -6.68 7.46
N PRO A 211 -5.60 -6.02 7.68
CA PRO A 211 -5.89 -5.36 8.95
C PRO A 211 -5.78 -6.28 10.17
N THR A 212 -6.11 -7.56 10.01
CA THR A 212 -6.01 -8.56 11.08
C THR A 212 -4.57 -8.99 11.42
N ALA A 213 -3.59 -8.63 10.59
CA ALA A 213 -2.16 -8.82 10.83
C ALA A 213 -1.48 -7.62 11.50
N LEU A 214 -2.18 -6.49 11.63
CA LEU A 214 -1.65 -5.25 12.16
C LEU A 214 -2.08 -5.03 13.61
N GLU A 215 -1.21 -4.39 14.40
CA GLU A 215 -1.56 -3.81 15.70
C GLU A 215 -1.45 -2.30 15.57
N GLN A 216 -2.58 -1.58 15.70
CA GLN A 216 -2.63 -0.12 15.54
C GLN A 216 -2.03 0.36 14.20
N ASN A 217 -2.32 -0.34 13.10
CA ASN A 217 -1.76 -0.10 11.76
C ASN A 217 -0.23 -0.25 11.69
N ILE A 218 0.36 -1.00 12.60
CA ILE A 218 1.78 -1.34 12.59
C ILE A 218 1.93 -2.84 12.42
N LEU A 219 2.74 -3.27 11.46
CA LEU A 219 3.11 -4.66 11.29
C LEU A 219 4.36 -4.93 12.13
N THR A 220 4.23 -5.77 13.14
CA THR A 220 5.35 -6.20 13.97
C THR A 220 5.60 -7.69 13.82
N THR A 221 6.78 -8.19 14.22
CA THR A 221 7.03 -9.64 14.24
C THR A 221 6.02 -10.39 15.11
N HIS A 222 5.52 -9.78 16.19
CA HIS A 222 4.51 -10.37 17.05
C HIS A 222 3.15 -10.45 16.36
N SER A 223 2.63 -9.32 15.87
CA SER A 223 1.31 -9.26 15.20
C SER A 223 1.30 -10.12 13.93
N PHE A 224 2.40 -10.10 13.19
CA PHE A 224 2.63 -10.90 12.00
C PHE A 224 2.55 -12.39 12.29
N PHE A 225 3.28 -12.88 13.30
CA PHE A 225 3.24 -14.30 13.65
C PHE A 225 1.89 -14.73 14.19
N LYS A 226 1.28 -13.93 15.07
CA LYS A 226 -0.06 -14.20 15.61
C LYS A 226 -1.09 -14.39 14.50
N TYR A 227 -1.06 -13.53 13.48
CA TYR A 227 -1.90 -13.68 12.30
C TYR A 227 -1.61 -14.97 11.54
N LEU A 228 -0.34 -15.24 11.22
CA LEU A 228 0.04 -16.44 10.46
C LEU A 228 -0.36 -17.73 11.18
N SER A 229 -0.08 -17.84 12.48
CA SER A 229 -0.52 -18.99 13.28
C SER A 229 -2.02 -19.17 13.22
N THR A 230 -2.79 -18.10 13.43
CA THR A 230 -4.25 -18.16 13.42
C THR A 230 -4.80 -18.61 12.06
N GLN A 231 -4.37 -17.97 10.97
CA GLN A 231 -4.90 -18.23 9.63
C GLN A 231 -4.47 -19.59 9.10
N ILE A 232 -3.20 -19.95 9.29
CA ILE A 232 -2.65 -21.21 8.79
C ILE A 232 -3.23 -22.38 9.58
N GLU A 233 -3.32 -22.32 10.91
CA GLU A 233 -3.91 -23.40 11.70
C GLU A 233 -5.39 -23.63 11.32
N GLN A 234 -6.15 -22.55 11.10
CA GLN A 234 -7.53 -22.65 10.67
C GLN A 234 -7.64 -23.31 9.29
N LYS A 235 -6.93 -22.79 8.27
CA LYS A 235 -7.00 -23.29 6.90
C LYS A 235 -6.39 -24.69 6.74
N ALA A 236 -5.30 -24.97 7.45
CA ALA A 236 -4.67 -26.29 7.45
C ALA A 236 -5.62 -27.35 8.04
N LYS A 237 -6.36 -26.99 9.10
CA LYS A 237 -7.40 -27.88 9.67
C LYS A 237 -8.56 -28.13 8.69
N GLU A 238 -9.00 -27.12 7.95
CA GLU A 238 -10.03 -27.28 6.91
C GLU A 238 -9.56 -28.20 5.76
N LEU A 239 -8.25 -28.24 5.51
CA LEU A 239 -7.60 -29.06 4.48
C LEU A 239 -7.07 -30.41 4.99
N ASP A 240 -7.25 -30.73 6.27
CA ASP A 240 -6.69 -31.93 6.93
C ASP A 240 -5.16 -32.05 6.78
N LEU A 241 -4.46 -30.91 6.87
CA LEU A 241 -3.00 -30.81 6.79
C LEU A 241 -2.39 -30.57 8.19
N PRO A 242 -1.38 -31.34 8.62
CA PRO A 242 -0.65 -31.05 9.84
C PRO A 242 0.41 -29.97 9.57
N GLN A 243 -0.01 -28.71 9.48
CA GLN A 243 0.88 -27.55 9.31
C GLN A 243 0.64 -26.52 10.41
N ALA A 244 1.71 -26.13 11.12
CA ALA A 244 1.68 -25.10 12.16
C ALA A 244 2.97 -24.26 12.07
N PRO A 245 2.89 -22.95 11.75
CA PRO A 245 4.07 -22.11 11.59
C PRO A 245 4.78 -21.87 12.92
N ILE A 246 6.10 -21.61 12.88
CA ILE A 246 6.85 -21.12 14.04
C ILE A 246 7.46 -19.76 13.78
N LEU A 247 7.40 -18.90 14.80
CA LEU A 247 8.30 -17.78 15.00
C LEU A 247 9.27 -18.10 16.13
N HIS A 248 10.55 -17.91 15.85
CA HIS A 248 11.57 -17.83 16.88
C HIS A 248 12.33 -16.52 16.76
N HIS A 249 12.47 -15.85 17.89
CA HIS A 249 13.21 -14.60 18.02
C HIS A 249 14.02 -14.70 19.32
N THR A 250 15.25 -14.17 19.29
CA THR A 250 16.19 -14.36 20.41
C THR A 250 16.18 -13.24 21.44
N ASN A 251 15.51 -12.13 21.16
CA ASN A 251 15.34 -11.00 22.07
C ASN A 251 13.84 -10.77 22.29
N ASN A 252 13.40 -10.37 23.49
CA ASN A 252 11.99 -9.99 23.76
C ASN A 252 11.56 -8.68 23.08
N GLU A 253 12.29 -8.21 22.07
CA GLU A 253 11.98 -6.98 21.36
C GLU A 253 10.99 -7.30 20.24
N THR A 254 9.82 -6.68 20.29
CA THR A 254 8.87 -6.66 19.18
C THR A 254 9.47 -5.83 18.05
N LEU A 255 9.76 -6.46 16.91
CA LEU A 255 10.44 -5.80 15.79
C LEU A 255 9.40 -5.23 14.83
N LEU A 256 9.66 -4.01 14.35
CA LEU A 256 8.84 -3.32 13.35
C LEU A 256 9.17 -3.83 11.94
N LEU A 257 8.17 -4.36 11.24
CA LEU A 257 8.28 -4.87 9.87
C LEU A 257 7.66 -3.92 8.84
N GLY A 258 6.64 -3.16 9.25
CA GLY A 258 5.95 -2.21 8.38
C GLY A 258 5.18 -1.17 9.17
N ASP A 259 5.16 0.06 8.65
CA ASP A 259 4.45 1.18 9.24
C ASP A 259 3.33 1.66 8.31
N PHE A 260 2.09 1.27 8.62
CA PHE A 260 0.89 1.64 7.86
C PHE A 260 0.15 2.82 8.51
N THR A 261 0.75 3.48 9.51
CA THR A 261 0.15 4.64 10.18
C THR A 261 0.23 5.91 9.33
N ALA A 262 1.24 5.99 8.46
CA ALA A 262 1.53 7.17 7.64
C ALA A 262 0.29 7.72 6.92
N PHE A 263 0.16 9.04 6.95
CA PHE A 263 -0.89 9.77 6.24
C PHE A 263 -0.53 9.91 4.76
N LEU A 264 -1.54 10.03 3.90
CA LEU A 264 -1.30 10.26 2.46
C LEU A 264 -0.56 11.58 2.23
N ILE A 265 -0.81 12.58 3.09
CA ILE A 265 -0.18 13.89 3.05
C ILE A 265 0.62 14.08 4.35
N PRO A 266 1.95 14.23 4.28
CA PRO A 266 2.77 14.42 5.48
C PRO A 266 2.57 15.82 6.10
N THR A 267 2.40 15.89 7.42
CA THR A 267 2.03 17.12 8.18
C THR A 267 3.19 17.92 8.77
N HIS A 268 4.43 17.41 8.78
CA HIS A 268 5.59 18.14 9.29
C HIS A 268 6.79 18.13 8.32
N SER A 269 7.29 19.34 8.09
CA SER A 269 8.33 19.79 7.17
C SER A 269 9.74 19.64 7.73
N VAL A 270 10.69 19.16 6.90
CA VAL A 270 12.12 19.56 6.94
C VAL A 270 12.74 19.58 5.53
N ASN A 271 12.20 18.87 4.54
CA ASN A 271 12.84 18.73 3.22
C ASN A 271 11.88 18.89 2.01
N PHE A 272 10.80 19.65 2.16
CA PHE A 272 9.98 20.05 1.01
C PHE A 272 10.14 21.54 0.77
N GLU A 273 10.65 21.92 -0.40
CA GLU A 273 10.73 23.32 -0.85
C GLU A 273 9.35 23.92 -1.19
N GLY A 274 8.23 23.20 -0.95
CA GLY A 274 6.87 23.63 -1.30
C GLY A 274 5.77 23.12 -0.35
N GLN A 275 4.59 23.75 -0.41
CA GLN A 275 3.40 23.35 0.34
C GLN A 275 2.82 22.02 -0.20
N PRO A 276 2.49 21.03 0.65
CA PRO A 276 2.01 19.72 0.21
C PRO A 276 0.62 19.77 -0.43
N VAL A 277 -0.16 20.80 -0.13
CA VAL A 277 -1.46 21.11 -0.73
C VAL A 277 -1.37 22.46 -1.43
N LYS A 278 -1.78 22.52 -2.70
CA LYS A 278 -1.85 23.75 -3.50
C LYS A 278 -3.21 24.43 -3.40
N SER A 279 -4.30 23.66 -3.39
CA SER A 279 -5.65 24.22 -3.34
C SER A 279 -6.67 23.21 -2.80
N LEU A 280 -7.77 23.74 -2.27
CA LEU A 280 -9.01 23.02 -2.00
C LEU A 280 -10.04 23.48 -3.04
N ILE A 281 -10.65 22.54 -3.75
CA ILE A 281 -11.71 22.81 -4.73
C ILE A 281 -13.00 22.19 -4.25
N LEU A 282 -14.03 22.98 -3.96
CA LEU A 282 -15.39 22.49 -3.71
C LEU A 282 -16.19 22.53 -5.01
N LYS A 283 -16.92 21.46 -5.30
CA LYS A 283 -17.73 21.34 -6.52
C LYS A 283 -19.17 21.03 -6.17
N ASP A 284 -20.08 21.70 -6.86
CA ASP A 284 -21.47 21.29 -6.93
C ASP A 284 -22.09 21.62 -8.29
N SER A 285 -23.34 21.23 -8.49
CA SER A 285 -24.06 21.52 -9.71
C SER A 285 -25.52 21.86 -9.47
N LYS A 286 -26.05 22.80 -10.27
CA LYS A 286 -27.50 23.04 -10.38
C LYS A 286 -27.98 22.67 -11.77
N ARG A 287 -29.18 22.09 -11.86
CA ARG A 287 -29.84 21.89 -13.17
C ARG A 287 -30.20 23.26 -13.73
N GLU A 288 -29.88 23.47 -15.00
CA GLU A 288 -30.19 24.72 -15.69
C GLU A 288 -30.68 24.45 -17.11
N SER A 289 -31.65 25.25 -17.55
CA SER A 289 -32.17 25.16 -18.92
C SER A 289 -31.23 25.88 -19.86
N THR A 290 -30.90 25.25 -21.00
CA THR A 290 -30.08 25.88 -22.03
C THR A 290 -30.72 27.18 -22.53
N SER A 291 -32.06 27.26 -22.56
CA SER A 291 -32.78 28.47 -22.98
C SER A 291 -32.75 29.60 -21.97
N SER A 292 -32.50 29.32 -20.68
CA SER A 292 -32.28 30.35 -19.65
C SER A 292 -30.98 31.11 -19.93
N ILE A 293 -29.93 30.36 -20.29
CA ILE A 293 -28.60 30.91 -20.58
C ILE A 293 -28.58 31.56 -21.97
N LEU A 294 -29.27 30.95 -22.93
CA LEU A 294 -29.24 31.35 -24.33
C LEU A 294 -30.60 31.89 -24.77
N THR A 295 -30.94 33.05 -24.19
CA THR A 295 -32.25 33.71 -24.30
C THR A 295 -32.72 33.98 -25.74
N ASN A 296 -31.81 34.08 -26.71
CA ASN A 296 -32.11 34.34 -28.13
C ASN A 296 -31.98 33.11 -29.06
N TRP A 297 -31.91 31.90 -28.49
CA TRP A 297 -31.62 30.70 -29.28
C TRP A 297 -32.83 30.17 -30.06
N LYS A 298 -32.68 30.02 -31.39
CA LYS A 298 -33.73 29.46 -32.26
C LYS A 298 -33.29 28.30 -33.17
N ASP A 299 -32.00 27.95 -33.23
CA ASP A 299 -31.52 26.88 -34.14
C ASP A 299 -31.48 25.50 -33.46
N ARG A 300 -32.50 24.67 -33.73
CA ARG A 300 -32.61 23.30 -33.19
C ARG A 300 -31.64 22.30 -33.82
N ARG A 301 -30.89 22.68 -34.87
CA ARG A 301 -29.99 21.78 -35.60
C ARG A 301 -28.64 21.58 -34.93
N LEU A 302 -28.27 22.46 -34.00
CA LEU A 302 -27.00 22.40 -33.29
C LEU A 302 -26.91 21.15 -32.40
N THR A 303 -25.69 20.63 -32.27
CA THR A 303 -25.35 19.49 -31.41
C THR A 303 -25.27 19.92 -29.94
N ILE A 304 -25.29 18.96 -29.01
CA ILE A 304 -25.15 19.25 -27.57
C ILE A 304 -23.82 19.95 -27.29
N GLU A 305 -22.73 19.55 -27.93
CA GLU A 305 -21.41 20.20 -27.78
C GLU A 305 -21.42 21.66 -28.28
N GLN A 306 -22.10 21.94 -29.38
CA GLN A 306 -22.25 23.31 -29.89
C GLN A 306 -23.12 24.18 -28.98
N LEU A 307 -24.19 23.60 -28.41
CA LEU A 307 -25.01 24.20 -27.37
C LEU A 307 -24.20 24.51 -26.12
N GLU A 308 -23.41 23.56 -25.64
CA GLU A 308 -22.54 23.72 -24.49
C GLU A 308 -21.49 24.82 -24.71
N TYR A 309 -20.82 24.81 -25.86
CA TYR A 309 -19.84 25.85 -26.21
C TYR A 309 -20.47 27.24 -26.20
N ALA A 310 -21.63 27.40 -26.85
CA ALA A 310 -22.33 28.67 -26.91
C ALA A 310 -22.88 29.10 -25.53
N ALA A 311 -23.42 28.16 -24.74
CA ALA A 311 -23.88 28.41 -23.37
C ALA A 311 -22.76 28.97 -22.51
N ASN A 312 -21.58 28.33 -22.52
CA ASN A 312 -20.41 28.78 -21.76
C ASN A 312 -19.92 30.17 -22.16
N ARG A 313 -20.08 30.57 -23.42
CA ARG A 313 -19.75 31.93 -23.87
C ARG A 313 -20.76 32.99 -23.42
N ALA A 314 -22.01 32.59 -23.20
CA ALA A 314 -23.08 33.48 -22.74
C ALA A 314 -23.14 33.60 -21.20
N LEU A 315 -22.40 32.75 -20.47
CA LEU A 315 -22.41 32.75 -19.00
C LEU A 315 -22.03 34.11 -18.38
N THR A 316 -21.14 34.89 -19.00
CA THR A 316 -20.75 36.20 -18.48
C THR A 316 -21.95 37.13 -18.28
N GLU A 317 -22.81 37.25 -19.30
CA GLU A 317 -24.00 38.11 -19.22
C GLU A 317 -25.07 37.45 -18.33
N TYR A 318 -25.25 36.13 -18.47
CA TYR A 318 -26.25 35.38 -17.72
C TYR A 318 -26.01 35.39 -16.19
N LEU A 319 -24.75 35.39 -15.74
CA LEU A 319 -24.39 35.32 -14.33
C LEU A 319 -24.20 36.69 -13.67
N GLN A 320 -24.29 37.80 -14.41
CA GLN A 320 -23.90 39.12 -13.90
C GLN A 320 -24.60 39.50 -12.59
N GLU A 321 -25.93 39.35 -12.54
CA GLU A 321 -26.71 39.66 -11.32
C GLU A 321 -26.36 38.72 -10.15
N GLU A 322 -26.12 37.43 -10.42
CA GLU A 322 -25.74 36.43 -9.41
C GLU A 322 -24.36 36.78 -8.81
N LEU A 323 -23.36 37.05 -9.66
CA LEU A 323 -22.00 37.40 -9.22
C LEU A 323 -21.97 38.74 -8.47
N ASP A 324 -22.74 39.74 -8.90
CA ASP A 324 -22.83 41.04 -8.20
C ASP A 324 -23.48 40.90 -6.81
N SER A 325 -24.48 40.04 -6.68
CA SER A 325 -25.10 39.68 -5.39
C SER A 325 -24.09 38.98 -4.47
N LEU A 326 -23.40 37.95 -4.97
CA LEU A 326 -22.37 37.23 -4.22
C LEU A 326 -21.23 38.16 -3.77
N ARG A 327 -20.77 39.05 -4.65
CA ARG A 327 -19.78 40.08 -4.33
C ARG A 327 -20.22 40.96 -3.16
N SER A 328 -21.50 41.35 -3.13
CA SER A 328 -22.06 42.12 -2.03
C SER A 328 -22.14 41.32 -0.72
N GLY A 329 -22.47 40.03 -0.81
CA GLY A 329 -22.45 39.08 0.31
C GLY A 329 -21.06 38.94 0.93
N LEU A 330 -20.03 38.70 0.11
CA LEU A 330 -18.64 38.56 0.57
C LEU A 330 -18.13 39.79 1.33
N ARG A 331 -18.49 41.00 0.89
CA ARG A 331 -18.13 42.24 1.60
C ARG A 331 -18.80 42.32 2.98
N LYS A 332 -20.05 41.86 3.07
CA LYS A 332 -20.85 41.90 4.30
C LYS A 332 -20.41 40.85 5.32
N GLU A 333 -20.19 39.62 4.87
CA GLU A 333 -19.95 38.48 5.77
C GLU A 333 -18.46 38.27 6.10
N LEU A 334 -17.55 38.64 5.19
CA LEU A 334 -16.10 38.42 5.31
C LEU A 334 -15.28 39.72 5.35
N ASN A 335 -15.94 40.88 5.31
CA ASN A 335 -15.32 42.21 5.36
C ASN A 335 -14.30 42.50 4.24
N PHE A 336 -14.40 41.84 3.09
CA PHE A 336 -13.59 42.23 1.93
C PHE A 336 -13.94 43.64 1.43
N SER A 337 -12.94 44.36 0.98
CA SER A 337 -13.11 45.66 0.33
C SER A 337 -13.58 45.50 -1.12
N ALA A 338 -14.16 46.57 -1.67
CA ALA A 338 -14.64 46.54 -3.05
C ALA A 338 -13.51 46.38 -4.10
N SER A 339 -12.27 46.69 -3.76
CA SER A 339 -11.10 46.54 -4.63
C SER A 339 -10.49 45.14 -4.61
N GLU A 340 -10.85 44.32 -3.62
CA GLU A 340 -10.33 42.96 -3.46
C GLU A 340 -11.15 41.91 -4.21
N LEU A 341 -12.33 42.28 -4.71
CA LEU A 341 -13.25 41.38 -5.40
C LEU A 341 -13.35 41.77 -6.87
N ASP A 342 -13.19 40.81 -7.77
CA ASP A 342 -13.28 41.04 -9.21
C ASP A 342 -14.18 40.01 -9.89
N ASN A 343 -14.96 40.47 -10.87
CA ASN A 343 -15.81 39.61 -11.70
C ASN A 343 -15.15 39.49 -13.08
N GLU A 344 -14.49 38.36 -13.34
CA GLU A 344 -13.85 38.07 -14.62
C GLU A 344 -14.67 37.07 -15.43
N GLY A 345 -15.59 37.59 -16.24
CA GLY A 345 -16.43 36.76 -17.12
C GLY A 345 -17.40 35.88 -16.32
N LYS A 346 -17.07 34.59 -16.21
CA LYS A 346 -17.87 33.56 -15.51
C LYS A 346 -17.29 33.17 -14.15
N GLN A 347 -16.42 34.03 -13.60
CA GLN A 347 -15.69 33.79 -12.38
C GLN A 347 -15.78 35.02 -11.46
N LEU A 348 -15.92 34.77 -10.16
CA LEU A 348 -15.73 35.76 -9.10
C LEU A 348 -14.41 35.46 -8.38
N ILE A 349 -13.49 36.40 -8.40
CA ILE A 349 -12.15 36.32 -7.79
C ILE A 349 -12.16 37.12 -6.49
N PHE A 350 -11.54 36.57 -5.45
CA PHE A 350 -11.41 37.19 -4.13
C PHE A 350 -10.06 36.81 -3.49
N PRO A 351 -9.65 37.43 -2.37
CA PRO A 351 -8.37 37.11 -1.74
C PRO A 351 -8.28 35.62 -1.36
N GLY A 352 -7.28 34.93 -1.93
CA GLY A 352 -7.03 33.52 -1.67
C GLY A 352 -8.03 32.56 -2.33
N GLY A 353 -8.81 32.97 -3.33
CA GLY A 353 -9.69 32.02 -4.01
C GLY A 353 -10.50 32.58 -5.17
N SER A 354 -11.29 31.70 -5.77
CA SER A 354 -12.25 32.07 -6.80
C SER A 354 -13.41 31.10 -6.92
N LEU A 355 -14.58 31.60 -7.35
CA LEU A 355 -15.74 30.80 -7.70
C LEU A 355 -15.93 30.84 -9.22
N THR A 356 -15.85 29.69 -9.89
CA THR A 356 -15.94 29.57 -11.36
C THR A 356 -17.18 28.78 -11.76
N TYR A 357 -17.87 29.25 -12.81
CA TYR A 357 -19.03 28.57 -13.38
C TYR A 357 -18.71 27.92 -14.73
N THR A 358 -19.24 26.73 -14.98
CA THR A 358 -19.18 26.03 -16.27
C THR A 358 -20.49 25.31 -16.54
N PHE A 359 -21.03 25.46 -17.75
CA PHE A 359 -22.22 24.71 -18.17
C PHE A 359 -21.82 23.42 -18.88
N LYS A 360 -22.44 22.30 -18.52
CA LYS A 360 -22.28 21.00 -19.19
C LYS A 360 -23.62 20.53 -19.73
N GLY A 361 -23.71 20.40 -21.05
CA GLY A 361 -24.94 19.98 -21.74
C GLY A 361 -25.23 18.50 -21.52
N GLN A 362 -26.44 18.17 -21.07
CA GLN A 362 -26.90 16.77 -20.98
C GLN A 362 -27.85 16.42 -22.12
N THR A 363 -28.71 17.38 -22.47
CA THR A 363 -29.65 17.31 -23.58
C THR A 363 -29.64 18.64 -24.33
N LYS A 364 -30.47 18.79 -25.35
CA LYS A 364 -30.58 20.08 -26.04
C LYS A 364 -31.16 21.19 -25.17
N ASP A 365 -32.08 20.84 -24.28
CA ASP A 365 -32.86 21.80 -23.49
C ASP A 365 -32.36 21.93 -22.05
N LEU A 366 -31.58 20.97 -21.56
CA LEU A 366 -31.16 20.90 -20.15
C LEU A 366 -29.67 20.54 -20.04
N GLY A 367 -29.00 21.16 -19.07
CA GLY A 367 -27.66 20.78 -18.62
C GLY A 367 -27.47 21.00 -17.13
N LEU A 368 -26.21 20.89 -16.72
CA LEU A 368 -25.75 21.18 -15.37
C LEU A 368 -24.89 22.44 -15.40
N LEU A 369 -25.24 23.43 -14.59
CA LEU A 369 -24.35 24.53 -14.27
C LEU A 369 -23.50 24.12 -13.06
N ILE A 370 -22.24 23.80 -13.34
CA ILE A 370 -21.24 23.36 -12.38
C ILE A 370 -20.58 24.59 -11.77
N ARG A 371 -20.47 24.63 -10.45
CA ARG A 371 -19.72 25.65 -9.71
C ARG A 371 -18.48 25.01 -9.09
N GLU A 372 -17.34 25.65 -9.24
CA GLU A 372 -16.08 25.24 -8.63
C GLU A 372 -15.52 26.39 -7.78
N LEU A 373 -15.51 26.22 -6.46
CA LEU A 373 -14.88 27.12 -5.52
C LEU A 373 -13.45 26.64 -5.25
N SER A 374 -12.45 27.34 -5.78
CA SER A 374 -11.04 27.06 -5.55
C SER A 374 -10.48 27.98 -4.46
N LEU A 375 -9.79 27.40 -3.49
CA LEU A 375 -9.26 28.09 -2.30
C LEU A 375 -7.78 27.77 -2.13
N THR A 376 -6.98 28.79 -1.89
CA THR A 376 -5.56 28.66 -1.55
C THR A 376 -5.38 28.25 -0.08
N PRO A 377 -4.18 27.77 0.31
CA PRO A 377 -3.93 27.30 1.69
C PRO A 377 -4.17 28.32 2.80
N ASP A 378 -4.15 29.62 2.50
CA ASP A 378 -4.47 30.71 3.43
C ASP A 378 -5.87 30.62 4.07
N TRP A 379 -6.76 29.77 3.54
CA TRP A 379 -8.09 29.50 4.07
C TRP A 379 -8.13 28.37 5.11
N PHE A 380 -7.13 27.49 5.15
CA PHE A 380 -7.19 26.25 5.94
C PHE A 380 -7.06 26.51 7.45
N ASP A 381 -6.34 27.57 7.83
CA ASP A 381 -6.18 28.00 9.23
C ASP A 381 -7.33 28.90 9.72
N LYS A 382 -8.41 29.05 8.94
CA LYS A 382 -9.53 29.96 9.23
C LYS A 382 -10.89 29.28 9.10
N PRO A 383 -11.18 28.23 9.90
CA PRO A 383 -12.40 27.42 9.75
C PRO A 383 -13.69 28.23 9.82
N ASP A 384 -13.78 29.21 10.74
CA ASP A 384 -14.96 30.08 10.84
C ASP A 384 -15.19 30.96 9.61
N GLN A 385 -14.10 31.47 9.01
CA GLN A 385 -14.19 32.27 7.78
C GLN A 385 -14.52 31.40 6.57
N LEU A 386 -13.92 30.21 6.50
CA LEU A 386 -14.22 29.23 5.46
C LEU A 386 -15.68 28.81 5.51
N LYS A 387 -16.22 28.55 6.70
CA LYS A 387 -17.65 28.25 6.88
C LYS A 387 -18.54 29.36 6.32
N ARG A 388 -18.31 30.62 6.75
CA ARG A 388 -19.08 31.78 6.26
C ARG A 388 -18.95 31.97 4.75
N LEU A 389 -17.78 31.69 4.17
CA LEU A 389 -17.56 31.75 2.73
C LEU A 389 -18.43 30.73 1.99
N ILE A 390 -18.43 29.48 2.44
CA ILE A 390 -19.22 28.40 1.83
C ILE A 390 -20.72 28.68 1.96
N GLU A 391 -21.15 29.17 3.13
CA GLU A 391 -22.54 29.60 3.38
C GLU A 391 -22.94 30.77 2.47
N THR A 392 -22.05 31.74 2.24
CA THR A 392 -22.30 32.90 1.35
C THR A 392 -22.53 32.46 -0.10
N PHE A 393 -21.86 31.40 -0.55
CA PHE A 393 -22.03 30.86 -1.90
C PHE A 393 -23.17 29.84 -2.02
N GLU A 394 -23.80 29.48 -0.90
CA GLU A 394 -24.85 28.45 -0.87
C GLU A 394 -24.41 27.15 -1.58
N LEU A 395 -23.17 26.72 -1.34
CA LEU A 395 -22.62 25.50 -1.95
C LEU A 395 -23.10 24.26 -1.20
N SER A 396 -23.61 23.27 -1.94
CA SER A 396 -24.00 21.97 -1.37
C SER A 396 -22.81 21.01 -1.21
N SER A 397 -21.66 21.32 -1.84
CA SER A 397 -20.42 20.54 -1.81
C SER A 397 -20.64 19.06 -2.13
N GLU A 398 -21.07 18.75 -3.35
CA GLU A 398 -21.25 17.36 -3.82
C GLU A 398 -19.95 16.56 -3.79
N ALA A 399 -18.84 17.23 -4.04
CA ALA A 399 -17.49 16.70 -3.94
C ALA A 399 -16.50 17.81 -3.55
N PHE A 400 -15.39 17.42 -2.95
CA PHE A 400 -14.23 18.31 -2.83
C PHE A 400 -12.95 17.63 -3.27
N VAL A 401 -12.01 18.44 -3.75
CA VAL A 401 -10.74 18.01 -4.32
C VAL A 401 -9.61 18.73 -3.61
N TRP A 402 -8.65 17.98 -3.11
CA TRP A 402 -7.36 18.50 -2.72
C TRP A 402 -6.42 18.44 -3.92
N GLU A 403 -5.95 19.58 -4.40
CA GLU A 403 -4.83 19.63 -5.34
C GLU A 403 -3.52 19.64 -4.57
N LEU A 404 -2.61 18.74 -4.94
CA LEU A 404 -1.39 18.49 -4.21
C LEU A 404 -0.19 19.22 -4.82
N GLY A 405 0.73 19.63 -3.94
CA GLY A 405 2.06 20.11 -4.29
C GLY A 405 3.08 18.98 -4.49
N LEU A 406 2.69 17.75 -4.17
CA LEU A 406 3.46 16.53 -4.30
C LEU A 406 2.81 15.57 -5.29
N ILE A 407 3.59 14.61 -5.78
CA ILE A 407 3.13 13.54 -6.67
C ILE A 407 2.96 12.26 -5.84
N LEU A 408 1.72 11.77 -5.77
CA LEU A 408 1.39 10.45 -5.24
C LEU A 408 1.54 9.39 -6.34
N GLU A 409 1.92 8.19 -5.93
CA GLU A 409 1.78 6.98 -6.75
C GLU A 409 0.51 6.25 -6.29
N PRO A 410 -0.60 6.27 -7.06
CA PRO A 410 -1.89 5.76 -6.62
C PRO A 410 -1.85 4.31 -6.10
N LEU A 411 -1.19 3.41 -6.85
CA LEU A 411 -1.08 2.00 -6.46
C LEU A 411 -0.33 1.79 -5.14
N LYS A 412 0.63 2.66 -4.78
CA LYS A 412 1.36 2.57 -3.50
C LYS A 412 0.52 3.01 -2.29
N GLN A 413 -0.64 3.61 -2.50
CA GLN A 413 -1.53 4.05 -1.43
C GLN A 413 -2.47 2.94 -0.96
N ILE A 414 -2.69 1.90 -1.78
CA ILE A 414 -3.67 0.83 -1.55
C ILE A 414 -3.46 0.19 -0.18
N ALA A 415 -2.27 -0.34 0.08
CA ALA A 415 -1.99 -1.11 1.29
C ALA A 415 -2.22 -0.31 2.60
N SER A 416 -1.85 0.97 2.63
CA SER A 416 -2.11 1.83 3.81
C SER A 416 -3.59 2.17 3.96
N LEU A 417 -4.31 2.36 2.86
CA LEU A 417 -5.74 2.65 2.90
C LEU A 417 -6.55 1.43 3.32
N GLU A 418 -6.24 0.26 2.78
CA GLU A 418 -6.85 -1.02 3.19
C GLU A 418 -6.59 -1.31 4.67
N ALA A 419 -5.37 -1.11 5.15
CA ALA A 419 -5.03 -1.18 6.58
C ALA A 419 -5.91 -0.26 7.44
N LYS A 420 -6.27 0.92 6.91
CA LYS A 420 -7.17 1.90 7.55
C LYS A 420 -8.66 1.62 7.30
N GLY A 421 -9.01 0.47 6.71
CA GLY A 421 -10.38 0.02 6.49
C GLY A 421 -11.07 0.62 5.26
N TRP A 422 -10.31 1.20 4.32
CA TRP A 422 -10.85 1.59 3.02
C TRP A 422 -10.92 0.38 2.10
N HIS A 423 -11.99 0.28 1.31
CA HIS A 423 -12.19 -0.82 0.38
C HIS A 423 -11.93 -0.35 -1.06
N PRO A 424 -11.03 -0.98 -1.81
CA PRO A 424 -10.78 -0.60 -3.20
C PRO A 424 -12.00 -0.90 -4.08
N LEU A 425 -12.33 0.07 -4.93
CA LEU A 425 -13.38 -0.02 -5.96
C LEU A 425 -12.79 -0.19 -7.36
N SER A 426 -11.66 0.48 -7.65
CA SER A 426 -10.95 0.36 -8.93
C SER A 426 -9.50 0.81 -8.82
N GLU A 427 -8.61 0.18 -9.57
CA GLU A 427 -7.17 0.42 -9.48
C GLU A 427 -6.53 0.53 -10.87
N SER A 428 -5.65 1.51 -11.02
CA SER A 428 -4.82 1.73 -12.21
C SER A 428 -3.58 2.55 -11.84
N ILE A 429 -2.61 2.59 -12.75
CA ILE A 429 -1.37 3.37 -12.56
C ILE A 429 -1.68 4.87 -12.39
N SER A 430 -2.72 5.38 -13.05
CA SER A 430 -3.09 6.80 -13.01
C SER A 430 -4.12 7.15 -11.94
N MET A 431 -4.82 6.17 -11.37
CA MET A 431 -5.93 6.42 -10.46
C MET A 431 -6.29 5.19 -9.64
N THR A 432 -6.56 5.39 -8.36
CA THR A 432 -7.16 4.39 -7.46
C THR A 432 -8.39 4.98 -6.77
N LYS A 433 -9.46 4.20 -6.66
CA LYS A 433 -10.74 4.61 -6.06
C LYS A 433 -11.08 3.68 -4.90
N PHE A 434 -11.51 4.25 -3.78
CA PHE A 434 -11.84 3.55 -2.55
C PHE A 434 -13.19 4.00 -1.99
N GLU A 435 -13.78 3.14 -1.15
CA GLU A 435 -14.99 3.43 -0.38
C GLU A 435 -14.76 3.13 1.11
N LYS A 436 -15.32 3.97 1.97
CA LYS A 436 -15.43 3.74 3.40
C LYS A 436 -16.62 4.50 3.95
N GLU A 437 -17.56 3.80 4.57
CA GLU A 437 -18.73 4.41 5.25
C GLU A 437 -19.56 5.35 4.36
N GLY A 438 -19.71 5.02 3.07
CA GLY A 438 -20.43 5.84 2.10
C GLY A 438 -19.63 7.02 1.53
N VAL A 439 -18.39 7.21 1.98
CA VAL A 439 -17.44 8.16 1.41
C VAL A 439 -16.65 7.48 0.31
N ILE A 440 -16.55 8.15 -0.83
CA ILE A 440 -15.74 7.69 -1.94
C ILE A 440 -14.50 8.58 -2.04
N MET A 441 -13.32 7.97 -2.06
CA MET A 441 -12.05 8.64 -2.27
C MET A 441 -11.45 8.23 -3.62
N THR A 442 -11.03 9.19 -4.42
CA THR A 442 -10.29 8.96 -5.67
C THR A 442 -8.93 9.62 -5.56
N ILE A 443 -7.86 8.86 -5.76
CA ILE A 443 -6.48 9.33 -5.72
C ILE A 443 -5.91 9.31 -7.14
N GLU A 444 -5.44 10.46 -7.58
CA GLU A 444 -4.67 10.69 -8.79
C GLU A 444 -3.30 11.29 -8.39
N PRO A 445 -2.30 11.33 -9.28
CA PRO A 445 -0.95 11.74 -8.90
C PRO A 445 -0.85 13.09 -8.18
N GLU A 446 -1.66 14.08 -8.55
CA GLU A 446 -1.63 15.40 -7.92
C GLU A 446 -2.99 15.80 -7.31
N ARG A 447 -3.92 14.85 -7.16
CA ARG A 447 -5.28 15.13 -6.70
C ARG A 447 -5.85 14.04 -5.82
N ILE A 448 -6.57 14.45 -4.79
CA ILE A 448 -7.43 13.57 -4.00
C ILE A 448 -8.84 14.13 -4.02
N THR A 449 -9.78 13.38 -4.59
CA THR A 449 -11.19 13.75 -4.65
C THR A 449 -11.98 12.95 -3.64
N PHE A 450 -12.86 13.61 -2.89
CA PHE A 450 -13.85 12.98 -2.03
C PHE A 450 -15.26 13.28 -2.51
N GLU A 451 -16.09 12.24 -2.58
CA GLU A 451 -17.51 12.31 -2.88
C GLU A 451 -18.31 11.73 -1.70
N GLY A 452 -19.54 12.21 -1.49
CA GLY A 452 -20.40 11.75 -0.39
C GLY A 452 -20.12 12.43 0.95
N LEU A 453 -19.38 13.54 0.95
CA LEU A 453 -19.03 14.33 2.13
C LEU A 453 -19.56 15.75 2.04
N ASN A 454 -20.15 16.23 3.13
CA ASN A 454 -20.47 17.63 3.31
C ASN A 454 -19.34 18.31 4.09
N ILE A 455 -18.54 19.15 3.42
CA ILE A 455 -17.42 19.84 4.07
C ILE A 455 -17.85 20.77 5.22
N LEU A 456 -19.06 21.34 5.18
CA LEU A 456 -19.55 22.15 6.30
C LEU A 456 -19.68 21.31 7.57
N SER A 457 -20.17 20.07 7.44
CA SER A 457 -20.25 19.15 8.59
C SER A 457 -18.87 18.78 9.14
N MET A 458 -17.81 18.82 8.31
CA MET A 458 -16.44 18.62 8.76
C MET A 458 -15.88 19.83 9.51
N LEU A 459 -16.24 21.06 9.09
CA LEU A 459 -15.82 22.30 9.76
C LEU A 459 -16.59 22.58 11.05
N GLU A 460 -17.80 22.05 11.18
CA GLU A 460 -18.69 22.20 12.36
C GLU A 460 -18.39 21.21 13.49
N ALA A 461 -17.55 20.20 13.25
CA ALA A 461 -17.21 19.17 14.22
C ALA A 461 -16.29 19.72 15.33
N ASP A 462 -16.81 20.65 16.12
CA ASP A 462 -16.26 21.04 17.42
C ASP A 462 -16.68 19.95 18.43
N GLY A 463 -15.94 18.83 18.44
CA GLY A 463 -16.09 17.76 19.44
C GLY A 463 -17.21 16.74 19.25
N GLN A 464 -17.83 16.62 18.07
CA GLN A 464 -18.67 15.45 17.74
C GLN A 464 -18.16 14.71 16.49
N ASN A 465 -17.76 13.46 16.73
CA ASN A 465 -17.38 12.42 15.77
C ASN A 465 -18.44 12.25 14.67
N SER A 466 -18.35 13.02 13.59
CA SER A 466 -18.93 12.55 12.33
C SER A 466 -17.94 11.56 11.75
N SER A 467 -18.38 10.32 11.53
CA SER A 467 -17.50 9.22 11.08
C SER A 467 -16.85 9.56 9.72
N ALA A 468 -17.54 10.36 8.92
CA ALA A 468 -17.07 11.03 7.71
C ALA A 468 -15.85 11.95 7.92
N ALA A 469 -15.89 12.85 8.91
CA ALA A 469 -14.77 13.76 9.20
C ALA A 469 -13.57 13.01 9.79
N GLU A 470 -13.83 12.00 10.64
CA GLU A 470 -12.80 11.08 11.14
C GLU A 470 -12.13 10.34 9.98
N CYS A 471 -12.90 9.81 9.01
CA CYS A 471 -12.35 9.13 7.84
C CYS A 471 -11.36 9.98 7.04
N VAL A 472 -11.64 11.29 6.84
CA VAL A 472 -10.74 12.20 6.13
C VAL A 472 -9.57 12.64 7.01
N GLY A 473 -9.84 12.97 8.27
CA GLY A 473 -8.84 13.39 9.26
C GLY A 473 -7.78 12.32 9.50
N ASP A 474 -8.20 11.08 9.71
CA ASP A 474 -7.32 9.91 9.92
C ASP A 474 -6.47 9.56 8.70
N THR A 475 -6.89 10.00 7.51
CA THR A 475 -6.23 9.64 6.26
C THR A 475 -5.30 10.74 5.76
N LEU A 476 -5.72 12.00 5.84
CA LEU A 476 -4.97 13.15 5.30
C LEU A 476 -4.33 14.03 6.37
N GLN A 477 -4.81 13.97 7.62
CA GLN A 477 -4.37 14.83 8.72
C GLN A 477 -4.36 16.34 8.35
N LEU A 478 -5.31 16.75 7.52
CA LEU A 478 -5.47 18.14 7.06
C LEU A 478 -6.42 18.97 7.94
N LEU A 479 -7.20 18.32 8.79
CA LEU A 479 -8.07 19.01 9.72
C LEU A 479 -7.24 19.44 10.93
N PRO A 480 -7.36 20.69 11.41
CA PRO A 480 -6.69 21.12 12.62
C PRO A 480 -7.13 20.21 13.77
N THR A 481 -6.17 19.56 14.42
CA THR A 481 -6.39 18.94 15.72
C THR A 481 -6.58 20.08 16.71
N SER A 482 -7.81 20.31 17.16
CA SER A 482 -8.11 21.25 18.22
C SER A 482 -7.53 20.83 19.57
#